data_AF-A0A9X6ZH37-F1
#
_entry.id   AF-A0A9X6ZH37-F1
#
_cell.length_a   1.000
_cell.length_b   1.000
_cell.length_c   1.000
_cell.angle_alpha   90.00
_cell.angle_beta   90.00
_cell.angle_gamma   90.00
#
_symmetry.space_group_name_H-M   'P 1'
#
loop_
_entity.id
_entity.type
_entity.pdbx_description
1 polymer ?
#
loop_
_entity_poly.entity_id
_entity_poly.type
_entity_poly.pdbx_seq_one_letter_code
_entity_poly.pdbx_strand_id
1 'polypeptide(L)'
;MELQKHEWVIVRDAEERGLVVAMTSEITQIRTELNKELSTYFSEKCSDFPGVFQEEICEDVLESVNEYIEDNKIKKYPYKLDFPFTVGSQEYLVPIGENIELVVVAFDEYHGDGEYSKFLKINFFVMNEKASKEDVDMLIAFINEYLAPFYKEKKENVQ
;
A
#
# COMPACT_ATOMS: atom_id res chain seq x y z
N MET A 1 -15.20 15.63 -20.61
CA MET A 1 -14.51 14.37 -20.29
C MET A 1 -13.33 14.76 -19.43
N GLU A 2 -13.41 14.54 -18.12
CA GLU A 2 -12.25 14.75 -17.25
C GLU A 2 -11.21 13.68 -17.60
N LEU A 3 -9.96 14.09 -17.83
CA LEU A 3 -8.87 13.16 -18.03
C LEU A 3 -8.62 12.46 -16.70
N GLN A 4 -8.80 11.13 -16.65
CA GLN A 4 -8.43 10.35 -15.49
C GLN A 4 -6.91 10.44 -15.33
N LYS A 5 -6.45 11.04 -14.23
CA LYS A 5 -5.03 11.10 -13.90
C LYS A 5 -4.54 9.68 -13.59
N HIS A 6 -3.33 9.36 -14.05
CA HIS A 6 -2.62 8.16 -13.59
C HIS A 6 -2.38 8.24 -12.07
N GLU A 7 -2.38 7.09 -11.40
CA GLU A 7 -2.18 6.96 -9.95
C GLU A 7 -0.93 7.68 -9.47
N TRP A 8 0.18 7.50 -10.20
CA TRP A 8 1.45 8.18 -9.94
C TRP A 8 1.33 9.71 -9.90
N VAL A 9 0.50 10.30 -10.75
CA VAL A 9 0.27 11.76 -10.75
C VAL A 9 -0.52 12.16 -9.51
N ILE A 10 -1.48 11.33 -9.07
CA ILE A 10 -2.28 11.58 -7.87
C ILE A 10 -1.40 11.52 -6.61
N VAL A 11 -0.54 10.51 -6.49
CA VAL A 11 0.40 10.39 -5.36
C VAL A 11 1.35 11.57 -5.32
N ARG A 12 1.90 11.97 -6.46
CA ARG A 12 2.80 13.14 -6.55
C ARG A 12 2.10 14.44 -6.14
N ASP A 13 0.89 14.70 -6.64
CA ASP A 13 0.11 15.88 -6.25
C ASP A 13 -0.22 15.86 -4.74
N ALA A 14 -0.47 14.68 -4.17
CA ALA A 14 -0.69 14.50 -2.74
C ALA A 14 0.60 14.74 -1.92
N GLU A 15 1.75 14.30 -2.42
CA GLU A 15 3.05 14.50 -1.78
C GLU A 15 3.39 15.99 -1.69
N GLU A 16 3.19 16.75 -2.77
CA GLU A 16 3.39 18.21 -2.80
C GLU A 16 2.51 18.95 -1.78
N ARG A 17 1.36 18.36 -1.42
CA ARG A 17 0.44 18.88 -0.39
C ARG A 17 0.70 18.31 1.01
N GLY A 18 1.65 17.40 1.17
CA GLY A 18 1.97 16.71 2.42
C GLY A 18 0.89 15.74 2.90
N LEU A 19 0.19 15.12 1.96
CA LEU A 19 -0.93 14.18 2.16
C LEU A 19 -0.56 12.71 1.91
N VAL A 20 0.72 12.40 1.66
CA VAL A 20 1.23 11.03 1.57
C VAL A 20 1.82 10.62 2.91
N VAL A 21 1.15 9.70 3.60
CA VAL A 21 1.43 9.32 4.99
C VAL A 21 2.26 8.05 5.02
N ALA A 22 3.38 8.09 5.74
CA ALA A 22 4.30 6.97 5.91
C ALA A 22 3.75 5.92 6.87
N MET A 23 3.83 4.65 6.45
CA MET A 23 3.53 3.45 7.24
C MET A 23 4.80 2.76 7.77
N THR A 24 5.97 3.13 7.24
CA THR A 24 7.29 2.64 7.66
C THR A 24 8.20 3.80 8.05
N SER A 25 9.50 3.53 8.21
CA SER A 25 10.51 4.58 8.43
C SER A 25 10.80 5.44 7.20
N GLU A 26 10.30 5.05 6.02
CA GLU A 26 10.42 5.84 4.79
C GLU A 26 9.43 7.02 4.86
N ILE A 27 9.95 8.25 4.99
CA ILE A 27 9.12 9.46 5.14
C ILE A 27 9.22 10.37 3.92
N THR A 28 8.13 11.05 3.60
CA THR A 28 8.10 12.10 2.58
C THR A 28 8.67 13.42 3.11
N GLN A 29 9.16 14.27 2.20
CA GLN A 29 9.79 15.54 2.56
C GLN A 29 8.78 16.57 3.08
N ILE A 30 7.60 16.65 2.47
CA ILE A 30 6.53 17.59 2.83
C ILE A 30 5.49 16.84 3.64
N ARG A 31 5.20 17.31 4.86
CA ARG A 31 4.28 16.64 5.80
C ARG A 31 3.48 17.66 6.60
N THR A 32 2.16 17.54 6.55
CA THR A 32 1.24 18.30 7.41
C THR A 32 1.27 17.77 8.85
N GLU A 33 0.67 18.49 9.81
CA GLU A 33 0.54 17.98 11.19
C GLU A 33 -0.35 16.74 11.26
N LEU A 34 -1.45 16.72 10.48
CA LEU A 34 -2.31 15.53 10.36
C LEU A 34 -1.52 14.32 9.83
N ASN A 35 -0.64 14.52 8.83
CA ASN A 35 0.21 13.45 8.29
C ASN A 35 1.10 12.84 9.38
N LYS A 36 1.77 13.70 10.16
CA LYS A 36 2.63 13.26 11.25
C LYS A 36 1.85 12.51 12.32
N GLU A 37 0.67 13.01 12.66
CA GLU A 37 -0.23 12.38 13.62
C GLU A 37 -0.64 10.97 13.16
N LEU A 38 -1.16 10.83 11.94
CA LEU A 38 -1.64 9.53 11.44
C LEU A 38 -0.50 8.54 11.20
N SER A 39 0.67 9.00 10.72
CA SER A 39 1.87 8.17 10.58
C SER A 39 2.37 7.64 11.92
N THR A 40 2.36 8.49 12.96
CA THR A 40 2.72 8.09 14.33
C THR A 40 1.71 7.09 14.87
N TYR A 41 0.41 7.37 14.73
CA TYR A 41 -0.65 6.48 15.18
C TYR A 41 -0.58 5.10 14.52
N PHE A 42 -0.33 5.05 13.20
CA PHE A 42 -0.10 3.79 12.49
C PHE A 42 1.09 3.03 13.06
N SER A 43 2.25 3.69 13.18
CA SER A 43 3.49 3.09 13.65
C SER A 43 3.38 2.54 15.08
N GLU A 44 2.62 3.20 15.96
CA GLU A 44 2.37 2.73 17.33
C GLU A 44 1.51 1.46 17.38
N LYS A 45 0.60 1.29 16.42
CA LYS A 45 -0.37 0.18 16.38
C LYS A 45 0.10 -1.01 15.54
N CYS A 46 0.91 -0.76 14.52
CA CYS A 46 1.34 -1.74 13.52
C CYS A 46 2.85 -1.65 13.25
N SER A 47 3.66 -1.63 14.32
CA SER A 47 5.10 -1.41 14.27
C SER A 47 5.91 -2.51 13.56
N ASP A 48 5.33 -3.70 13.40
CA ASP A 48 5.94 -4.85 12.75
C ASP A 48 5.65 -4.95 11.25
N PHE A 49 4.95 -3.95 10.68
CA PHE A 49 4.60 -3.95 9.28
C PHE A 49 5.86 -3.75 8.40
N PRO A 50 6.17 -4.69 7.48
CA PRO A 50 7.43 -4.67 6.75
C PRO A 50 7.46 -3.61 5.63
N GLY A 51 6.30 -3.27 5.07
CA GLY A 51 6.14 -2.36 3.94
C GLY A 51 6.67 -2.88 2.59
N VAL A 52 7.69 -3.74 2.58
CA VAL A 52 8.23 -4.38 1.38
C VAL A 52 8.03 -5.89 1.45
N PHE A 53 7.43 -6.45 0.40
CA PHE A 53 7.20 -7.89 0.24
C PHE A 53 8.03 -8.39 -0.93
N GLN A 54 8.98 -9.29 -0.62
CA GLN A 54 9.96 -9.81 -1.58
C GLN A 54 9.35 -10.85 -2.52
N GLU A 55 10.15 -11.26 -3.52
CA GLU A 55 9.75 -12.14 -4.62
C GLU A 55 8.98 -13.39 -4.18
N GLU A 56 9.37 -13.99 -3.06
CA GLU A 56 8.80 -15.26 -2.58
C GLU A 56 7.33 -15.14 -2.13
N ILE A 57 6.86 -13.93 -1.80
CA ILE A 57 5.52 -13.70 -1.24
C ILE A 57 4.77 -12.56 -1.94
N CYS A 58 5.42 -11.81 -2.84
CA CYS A 58 4.83 -10.61 -3.42
C CYS A 58 3.61 -10.88 -4.31
N GLU A 59 3.58 -12.01 -5.02
CA GLU A 59 2.41 -12.40 -5.83
C GLU A 59 1.21 -12.77 -4.95
N ASP A 60 1.44 -13.55 -3.89
CA ASP A 60 0.38 -13.93 -2.94
C ASP A 60 -0.19 -12.70 -2.20
N VAL A 61 0.69 -11.76 -1.84
CA VAL A 61 0.29 -10.49 -1.23
C VAL A 61 -0.54 -9.65 -2.21
N LEU A 62 -0.16 -9.58 -3.50
CA LEU A 62 -0.96 -8.87 -4.51
C LEU A 62 -2.33 -9.53 -4.71
N GLU A 63 -2.37 -10.86 -4.72
CA GLU A 63 -3.64 -11.59 -4.83
C GLU A 63 -4.53 -11.33 -3.61
N SER A 64 -3.98 -11.26 -2.39
CA SER A 64 -4.78 -10.90 -1.22
C SER A 64 -5.29 -9.45 -1.25
N VAL A 65 -4.54 -8.51 -1.84
CA VAL A 65 -5.07 -7.17 -2.14
C VAL A 65 -6.23 -7.23 -3.13
N ASN A 66 -6.15 -8.10 -4.15
CA ASN A 66 -7.25 -8.32 -5.10
C ASN A 66 -8.48 -8.96 -4.43
N GLU A 67 -8.28 -9.90 -3.50
CA GLU A 67 -9.36 -10.48 -2.68
C GLU A 67 -10.10 -9.39 -1.90
N TYR A 68 -9.36 -8.49 -1.24
CA TYR A 68 -9.97 -7.35 -0.55
C TYR A 68 -10.81 -6.47 -1.49
N ILE A 69 -10.30 -6.18 -2.69
CA ILE A 69 -11.01 -5.39 -3.72
C ILE A 69 -12.33 -6.07 -4.10
N GLU A 70 -12.31 -7.40 -4.27
CA GLU A 70 -13.49 -8.19 -4.62
C GLU A 70 -14.51 -8.24 -3.46
N ASP A 71 -14.06 -8.58 -2.26
CA ASP A 71 -14.91 -8.69 -1.06
C ASP A 71 -15.62 -7.37 -0.73
N ASN A 72 -14.94 -6.25 -0.94
CA ASN A 72 -15.47 -4.91 -0.71
C ASN A 72 -16.14 -4.28 -1.94
N LYS A 73 -16.20 -5.02 -3.06
CA LYS A 73 -16.85 -4.60 -4.32
C LYS A 73 -16.35 -3.25 -4.83
N ILE A 74 -15.04 -3.01 -4.71
CA ILE A 74 -14.39 -1.77 -5.13
C ILE A 74 -14.40 -1.70 -6.66
N LYS A 75 -15.22 -0.80 -7.20
CA LYS A 75 -15.42 -0.64 -8.66
C LYS A 75 -14.33 0.16 -9.38
N LYS A 76 -13.34 0.67 -8.65
CA LYS A 76 -12.26 1.50 -9.20
C LYS A 76 -11.45 0.73 -10.25
N TYR A 77 -11.27 -0.56 -10.04
CA TYR A 77 -10.47 -1.44 -10.89
C TYR A 77 -11.36 -2.34 -11.73
N PRO A 78 -11.35 -2.21 -13.07
CA PRO A 78 -12.13 -3.10 -13.94
C PRO A 78 -11.47 -4.48 -14.14
N TYR A 79 -10.23 -4.63 -13.68
CA TYR A 79 -9.43 -5.87 -13.71
C TYR A 79 -8.62 -6.00 -12.41
N LYS A 80 -8.15 -7.20 -12.10
CA LYS A 80 -7.25 -7.45 -10.97
C LYS A 80 -5.96 -6.66 -11.13
N LEU A 81 -5.42 -6.15 -10.03
CA LEU A 81 -4.07 -5.58 -9.98
C LEU A 81 -3.06 -6.66 -10.36
N ASP A 82 -2.02 -6.28 -11.10
CA ASP A 82 -1.00 -7.19 -11.59
C ASP A 82 0.36 -6.49 -11.64
N PHE A 83 1.43 -7.24 -11.84
CA PHE A 83 2.75 -6.68 -12.07
C PHE A 83 2.82 -6.05 -13.47
N PRO A 84 3.71 -5.06 -13.67
CA PRO A 84 3.85 -4.44 -14.99
C PRO A 84 4.28 -5.48 -16.03
N PHE A 85 3.68 -5.42 -17.23
CA PHE A 85 3.97 -6.38 -18.31
C PHE A 85 5.42 -6.30 -18.82
N THR A 86 6.07 -5.16 -18.62
CA THR A 86 7.47 -4.92 -18.94
C THR A 86 8.20 -4.44 -17.70
N VAL A 87 9.52 -4.60 -17.69
CA VAL A 87 10.41 -4.06 -16.65
C VAL A 87 10.02 -2.64 -16.27
N GLY A 88 9.80 -2.40 -14.98
CA GLY A 88 9.39 -1.13 -14.44
C GLY A 88 8.57 -1.29 -13.15
N SER A 89 7.77 -0.26 -12.86
CA SER A 89 6.85 -0.28 -11.74
C SER A 89 5.45 0.14 -12.17
N GLN A 90 4.46 -0.42 -11.49
CA GLN A 90 3.06 -0.04 -11.62
C GLN A 90 2.51 0.34 -10.25
N GLU A 91 1.98 1.55 -10.14
CA GLU A 91 1.39 2.07 -8.91
C GLU A 91 -0.14 1.98 -8.95
N TYR A 92 -0.72 1.61 -7.81
CA TYR A 92 -2.14 1.48 -7.59
C TYR A 92 -2.55 2.20 -6.29
N LEU A 93 -3.70 2.86 -6.34
CA LEU A 93 -4.34 3.51 -5.19
C LEU A 93 -5.59 2.75 -4.76
N VAL A 94 -5.44 1.81 -3.81
CA VAL A 94 -6.53 0.96 -3.35
C VAL A 94 -7.34 1.69 -2.26
N PRO A 95 -8.61 2.02 -2.48
CA PRO A 95 -9.41 2.72 -1.46
C PRO A 95 -9.57 1.89 -0.18
N ILE A 96 -9.26 2.49 0.96
CA ILE A 96 -9.52 1.93 2.29
C ILE A 96 -10.49 2.88 3.00
N GLY A 97 -11.79 2.63 2.86
CA GLY A 97 -12.82 3.57 3.30
C GLY A 97 -12.91 4.80 2.39
N GLU A 98 -13.38 5.93 2.94
CA GLU A 98 -13.67 7.13 2.16
C GLU A 98 -12.51 8.12 2.07
N ASN A 99 -11.62 8.15 3.07
CA ASN A 99 -10.65 9.23 3.23
C ASN A 99 -9.20 8.86 2.94
N ILE A 100 -8.89 7.57 2.77
CA ILE A 100 -7.54 7.11 2.50
C ILE A 100 -7.51 6.10 1.35
N GLU A 101 -6.42 6.11 0.60
CA GLU A 101 -6.12 5.12 -0.44
C GLU A 101 -4.72 4.55 -0.18
N LEU A 102 -4.62 3.24 -0.06
CA LEU A 102 -3.36 2.52 0.09
C LEU A 102 -2.55 2.61 -1.21
N VAL A 103 -1.28 2.98 -1.09
CA VAL A 103 -0.35 3.01 -2.22
C VAL A 103 0.28 1.63 -2.34
N VAL A 104 -0.08 0.89 -3.38
CA VAL A 104 0.50 -0.42 -3.72
C VAL A 104 1.33 -0.27 -4.98
N VAL A 105 2.62 -0.55 -4.90
CA VAL A 105 3.55 -0.41 -6.04
C VAL A 105 4.17 -1.76 -6.34
N ALA A 106 3.84 -2.31 -7.52
CA ALA A 106 4.38 -3.55 -8.04
C ALA A 106 5.63 -3.27 -8.87
N PHE A 107 6.74 -3.92 -8.55
CA PHE A 107 8.02 -3.80 -9.25
C PHE A 107 8.36 -5.10 -9.95
N ASP A 108 8.79 -4.98 -11.20
CA ASP A 108 9.46 -6.03 -11.98
C ASP A 108 10.74 -5.40 -12.54
N GLU A 109 11.88 -5.70 -11.92
CA GLU A 109 13.16 -5.06 -12.24
C GLU A 109 14.13 -6.07 -12.85
N TYR A 110 14.79 -5.69 -13.94
CA TYR A 110 15.91 -6.43 -14.53
C TYR A 110 17.23 -5.75 -14.20
N HIS A 111 18.15 -6.47 -13.58
CA HIS A 111 19.44 -5.92 -13.11
C HIS A 111 20.61 -6.17 -14.07
N GLY A 112 20.40 -6.98 -15.12
CA GLY A 112 21.48 -7.44 -16.00
C GLY A 112 21.87 -8.89 -15.72
N ASP A 113 22.62 -9.50 -16.65
CA ASP A 113 23.15 -10.88 -16.51
C ASP A 113 22.12 -11.98 -16.19
N GLY A 114 20.84 -11.75 -16.52
CA GLY A 114 19.74 -12.67 -16.21
C GLY A 114 19.17 -12.54 -14.80
N GLU A 115 19.61 -11.56 -14.01
CA GLU A 115 19.07 -11.28 -12.68
C GLU A 115 17.81 -10.40 -12.77
N TYR A 116 16.75 -10.87 -12.12
CA TYR A 116 15.47 -10.18 -11.99
C TYR A 116 15.10 -10.06 -10.51
N SER A 117 14.39 -9.00 -10.14
CA SER A 117 13.75 -8.86 -8.83
C SER A 117 12.30 -8.46 -9.03
N LYS A 118 11.40 -9.23 -8.42
CA LYS A 118 9.97 -8.93 -8.37
C LYS A 118 9.58 -8.67 -6.92
N PHE A 119 8.94 -7.56 -6.62
CA PHE A 119 8.54 -7.23 -5.24
C PHE A 119 7.39 -6.22 -5.19
N LEU A 120 6.72 -6.14 -4.05
CA LEU A 120 5.73 -5.11 -3.76
C LEU A 120 6.25 -4.13 -2.72
N LYS A 121 5.94 -2.85 -2.92
CA LYS A 121 6.03 -1.82 -1.88
C LYS A 121 4.65 -1.31 -1.51
N ILE A 122 4.38 -1.30 -0.21
CA ILE A 122 3.18 -0.79 0.43
C ILE A 122 3.65 0.06 1.61
N ASN A 123 4.35 1.16 1.34
CA ASN A 123 4.98 1.98 2.39
C ASN A 123 4.14 3.19 2.80
N PHE A 124 3.10 3.51 2.02
CA PHE A 124 2.36 4.75 2.14
C PHE A 124 0.87 4.55 1.94
N PHE A 125 0.09 5.49 2.48
CA PHE A 125 -1.26 5.76 2.02
C PHE A 125 -1.42 7.24 1.70
N VAL A 126 -2.23 7.55 0.70
CA VAL A 126 -2.70 8.90 0.41
C VAL A 126 -3.90 9.18 1.29
N MET A 127 -3.95 10.37 1.90
CA MET A 127 -5.11 10.84 2.66
C MET A 127 -5.73 12.10 2.05
N ASN A 128 -7.01 12.34 2.34
CA ASN A 128 -7.60 13.66 2.18
C ASN A 128 -7.61 14.42 3.53
N GLU A 129 -8.04 15.69 3.51
CA GLU A 129 -8.03 16.58 4.69
C GLU A 129 -9.04 16.19 5.79
N LYS A 130 -9.91 15.22 5.53
CA LYS A 130 -10.90 14.68 6.48
C LYS A 130 -10.47 13.36 7.11
N ALA A 131 -9.30 12.83 6.75
CA ALA A 131 -8.80 11.58 7.30
C ALA A 131 -8.62 11.66 8.82
N SER A 132 -8.84 10.53 9.47
CA SER A 132 -8.93 10.38 10.91
C SER A 132 -8.21 9.11 11.39
N LYS A 133 -8.14 8.92 12.72
CA LYS A 133 -7.57 7.69 13.28
C LYS A 133 -8.46 6.48 13.01
N GLU A 134 -9.76 6.69 12.89
CA GLU A 134 -10.73 5.67 12.49
C GLU A 134 -10.45 5.15 11.07
N ASP A 135 -10.02 6.02 10.15
CA ASP A 135 -9.57 5.59 8.82
C ASP A 135 -8.29 4.74 8.90
N VAL A 136 -7.36 5.11 9.78
CA VAL A 136 -6.15 4.31 10.04
C VAL A 136 -6.49 2.97 10.70
N ASP A 137 -7.48 2.92 11.59
CA ASP A 137 -7.96 1.66 12.18
C ASP A 137 -8.54 0.72 11.10
N MET A 138 -9.25 1.26 10.09
CA MET A 138 -9.70 0.47 8.93
C MET A 138 -8.51 -0.08 8.11
N LEU A 139 -7.47 0.73 7.90
CA LEU A 139 -6.23 0.27 7.26
C LEU A 139 -5.54 -0.84 8.05
N ILE A 140 -5.46 -0.70 9.37
CA ILE A 140 -4.88 -1.75 10.24
C ILE A 140 -5.74 -3.02 10.21
N ALA A 141 -7.07 -2.91 10.12
CA ALA A 141 -7.95 -4.07 9.96
C ALA A 141 -7.67 -4.79 8.64
N PHE A 142 -7.60 -4.05 7.53
CA PHE A 142 -7.20 -4.61 6.23
C PHE A 142 -5.84 -5.32 6.31
N ILE A 143 -4.82 -4.68 6.91
CA ILE A 143 -3.49 -5.27 7.04
C ILE A 143 -3.54 -6.56 7.86
N ASN A 144 -4.24 -6.57 9.00
CA ASN A 144 -4.29 -7.75 9.86
C ASN A 144 -5.06 -8.92 9.23
N GLU A 145 -6.07 -8.63 8.41
CA GLU A 145 -6.88 -9.66 7.76
C GLU A 145 -6.21 -10.21 6.50
N TYR A 146 -5.75 -9.33 5.61
CA TYR A 146 -5.27 -9.70 4.28
C TYR A 146 -3.74 -9.82 4.22
N LEU A 147 -2.97 -8.98 4.91
CA LEU A 147 -1.51 -8.93 4.72
C LEU A 147 -0.71 -9.66 5.80
N ALA A 148 -1.14 -9.60 7.05
CA ALA A 148 -0.47 -10.21 8.19
C ALA A 148 -0.16 -11.70 8.04
N PRO A 149 -1.00 -12.54 7.38
CA PRO A 149 -0.66 -13.94 7.15
C PRO A 149 0.67 -14.18 6.43
N PHE A 150 1.19 -13.20 5.68
CA PHE A 150 2.41 -13.32 4.89
C PHE A 150 3.68 -12.85 5.61
N TYR A 151 3.56 -12.15 6.74
CA TYR A 151 4.73 -11.58 7.44
C TYR A 151 4.71 -11.73 8.96
N LYS A 152 3.54 -11.98 9.57
CA LYS A 152 3.48 -12.37 10.98
C LYS A 152 3.61 -13.88 11.03
N GLU A 153 4.72 -14.36 11.60
CA GLU A 153 4.91 -15.80 11.85
C GLU A 153 3.63 -16.39 12.45
N LYS A 154 3.09 -17.45 11.84
CA LYS A 154 2.22 -18.35 12.59
C LYS A 154 3.08 -18.86 13.74
N LYS A 155 2.86 -18.35 14.94
CA LYS A 155 3.27 -19.05 16.17
C LYS A 155 2.49 -20.35 16.19
N GLU A 156 2.97 -21.34 15.45
CA GLU A 156 2.49 -22.71 15.61
C GLU A 156 2.83 -23.11 17.03
N ASN A 157 1.77 -23.32 17.81
CA ASN A 157 1.84 -23.87 19.14
C ASN A 157 2.56 -25.21 19.06
N VAL A 158 3.84 -25.24 19.43
CA VAL A 158 4.49 -26.47 19.86
C VAL A 158 3.87 -26.82 21.21
N GLN A 159 2.84 -27.65 21.16
CA GLN A 159 2.25 -28.32 22.32
C GLN A 159 3.08 -29.54 22.70
#